data_AF-A0A7M2WUP5-F1
#
_entry.id   AF-A0A7M2WUP5-F1
#
_cell.length_a   1.000
_cell.length_b   1.000
_cell.length_c   1.000
_cell.angle_alpha   90.00
_cell.angle_beta   90.00
_cell.angle_gamma   90.00
#
_symmetry.space_group_name_H-M   'P 1'
#
loop_
_entity.id
_entity.type
_entity.pdbx_description
1 polymer ?
#
loop_
_entity_poly.entity_id
_entity_poly.type
_entity_poly.pdbx_seq_one_letter_code
_entity_poly.pdbx_strand_id
1 'polypeptide(L)'
;MSRSARVAVLLLAVAPAWGALALDPTLPQPGRAKPSPASGTGTGASAVAAPAVADKTPVEATPADRKPVPDPAALADAQKLVDQVYKDELAAAKTPDQKKQLAAKFRQLAAESQPAGRYVLLARAREVAADAGDADTSLGAVADLERSFDLDGGAMELDAVVRLQRVLRSPESLKAVTRYLLGSANQAVVGDRFESARKLIDQAVLLSARVNDPALAKLVAARAKEIREIEAAFAAAKPAIEAAAKQAADPAQSLAAGRYRALYKGEFPAGLPLLAAGADDPLKDVAVKELAGVSGAEQQDAIADAWYGVAEKLTGVAKNHALLHAAGFYAQAAPSLAGLQQAKAVKRAKEAEPLAAMYVGRPASAGGTPAGTPAVAVKPPDVTSQPVKPTTPGTTDNPRRRTSIFPASSSASGRRRRSG
;
A
#
# COMPACT_ATOMS: atom_id res chain seq x y z
N MET A 1 -30.65 13.52 -7.72
CA MET A 1 -29.45 12.65 -7.83
C MET A 1 -29.02 12.25 -6.42
N SER A 2 -29.35 11.02 -6.03
CA SER A 2 -29.45 10.56 -4.63
C SER A 2 -28.15 9.93 -4.11
N ARG A 3 -27.95 10.00 -2.78
CA ARG A 3 -26.81 9.45 -2.02
C ARG A 3 -26.49 7.97 -2.31
N SER A 4 -27.41 7.22 -2.92
CA SER A 4 -27.24 5.83 -3.34
C SER A 4 -26.14 5.63 -4.41
N ALA A 5 -25.87 6.63 -5.27
CA ALA A 5 -24.84 6.51 -6.30
C ALA A 5 -23.40 6.63 -5.77
N ARG A 6 -23.20 7.20 -4.57
CA ARG A 6 -21.87 7.30 -3.93
C ARG A 6 -21.46 6.01 -3.20
N VAL A 7 -22.39 5.10 -2.93
CA VAL A 7 -22.14 3.81 -2.24
C VAL A 7 -21.50 2.80 -3.19
N ALA A 8 -21.86 2.81 -4.48
CA ALA A 8 -21.29 1.93 -5.49
C ALA A 8 -19.82 2.26 -5.83
N VAL A 9 -19.42 3.54 -5.72
CA VAL A 9 -18.07 4.00 -6.07
C VAL A 9 -17.04 3.67 -4.99
N LEU A 10 -17.45 3.55 -3.72
CA LEU A 10 -16.50 3.26 -2.63
C LEU A 10 -16.08 1.78 -2.60
N LEU A 11 -16.95 0.84 -2.98
CA LEU A 11 -16.57 -0.58 -3.11
C LEU A 11 -15.76 -0.86 -4.38
N LEU A 12 -15.99 -0.12 -5.46
CA LEU A 12 -15.14 -0.14 -6.66
C LEU A 12 -13.76 0.48 -6.43
N ALA A 13 -13.63 1.45 -5.52
CA ALA A 13 -12.35 2.08 -5.15
C ALA A 13 -11.62 1.39 -3.96
N VAL A 14 -12.25 0.38 -3.35
CA VAL A 14 -11.66 -0.48 -2.30
C VAL A 14 -11.67 -1.94 -2.78
N ALA A 15 -11.49 -2.15 -4.08
CA ALA A 15 -10.84 -3.36 -4.55
C ALA A 15 -9.33 -3.12 -4.40
N PRO A 16 -8.64 -3.68 -3.40
CA PRO A 16 -7.19 -3.83 -3.56
C PRO A 16 -7.00 -4.63 -4.85
N ALA A 17 -6.01 -4.26 -5.67
CA ALA A 17 -5.64 -4.99 -6.88
C ALA A 17 -5.31 -6.45 -6.52
N TRP A 18 -6.33 -7.30 -6.51
CA TRP A 18 -6.24 -8.73 -6.35
C TRP A 18 -6.73 -9.28 -7.69
N GLY A 19 -5.79 -9.50 -8.59
CA GLY A 19 -5.95 -10.30 -9.81
C GLY A 19 -6.99 -9.82 -10.82
N ALA A 20 -6.78 -8.67 -11.45
CA ALA A 20 -7.41 -8.36 -12.73
C ALA A 20 -6.44 -8.75 -13.87
N LEU A 21 -6.38 -10.04 -14.21
CA LEU A 21 -5.97 -10.45 -15.55
C LEU A 21 -7.25 -10.42 -16.39
N ALA A 22 -7.47 -9.32 -17.10
CA ALA A 22 -8.54 -9.22 -18.08
C ALA A 22 -8.28 -10.28 -19.17
N LEU A 23 -9.17 -11.27 -19.27
CA LEU A 23 -9.27 -12.10 -20.45
C LEU A 23 -9.72 -11.21 -21.60
N ASP A 24 -8.84 -11.04 -22.59
CA ASP A 24 -9.12 -10.39 -23.86
C ASP A 24 -10.24 -11.15 -24.61
N PRO A 25 -11.38 -10.51 -24.96
CA PRO A 25 -12.50 -11.18 -25.59
C PRO A 25 -12.36 -11.39 -27.12
N THR A 26 -11.14 -11.36 -27.69
CA THR A 26 -10.95 -11.45 -29.16
C THR A 26 -10.23 -12.69 -29.68
N LEU A 27 -10.25 -13.81 -28.95
CA LEU A 27 -9.83 -15.10 -29.51
C LEU A 27 -10.97 -15.80 -30.28
N PRO A 28 -10.78 -16.15 -31.57
CA PRO A 28 -11.81 -16.80 -32.38
C PRO A 28 -12.05 -18.25 -31.91
N GLN A 29 -13.33 -18.59 -31.68
CA GLN A 29 -13.77 -19.94 -31.33
C GLN A 29 -13.63 -20.90 -32.52
N PRO A 30 -13.03 -22.10 -32.35
CA PRO A 30 -13.00 -23.10 -33.41
C PRO A 30 -14.34 -23.85 -33.48
N GLY A 31 -15.08 -23.63 -34.58
CA GLY A 31 -16.30 -24.36 -34.89
C GLY A 31 -16.04 -25.82 -35.32
N ARG A 32 -16.93 -26.73 -34.89
CA ARG A 32 -17.02 -28.12 -35.36
C ARG A 32 -17.46 -28.20 -36.83
N ALA A 33 -16.74 -28.96 -37.67
CA ALA A 33 -17.32 -29.77 -38.74
C ALA A 33 -16.37 -30.88 -39.28
N LYS A 34 -16.87 -32.13 -39.16
CA LYS A 34 -16.71 -33.43 -39.88
C LYS A 34 -15.61 -33.74 -40.95
N PRO A 35 -15.36 -35.05 -41.26
CA PRO A 35 -14.06 -35.55 -41.75
C PRO A 35 -13.95 -35.92 -43.26
N SER A 36 -12.70 -35.86 -43.76
CA SER A 36 -12.03 -36.60 -44.88
C SER A 36 -12.50 -36.43 -46.35
N PRO A 37 -11.68 -36.78 -47.39
CA PRO A 37 -10.27 -37.23 -47.40
C PRO A 37 -9.33 -36.63 -48.49
N ALA A 38 -8.03 -36.91 -48.32
CA ALA A 38 -6.96 -37.19 -49.30
C ALA A 38 -6.28 -36.11 -50.18
N SER A 39 -4.93 -36.22 -50.14
CA SER A 39 -3.89 -36.06 -51.18
C SER A 39 -3.27 -34.68 -51.47
N GLY A 40 -1.92 -34.67 -51.53
CA GLY A 40 -1.14 -33.73 -52.35
C GLY A 40 0.01 -32.96 -51.66
N THR A 41 1.20 -33.55 -51.70
CA THR A 41 2.57 -32.98 -51.72
C THR A 41 2.77 -31.46 -51.89
N GLY A 42 3.79 -30.89 -51.23
CA GLY A 42 4.47 -29.68 -51.74
C GLY A 42 5.26 -28.83 -50.74
N THR A 43 6.57 -28.98 -50.81
CA THR A 43 7.67 -28.20 -50.20
C THR A 43 7.54 -26.67 -50.37
N GLY A 44 8.02 -25.89 -49.38
CA GLY A 44 8.32 -24.47 -49.61
C GLY A 44 8.46 -23.62 -48.35
N ALA A 45 9.69 -23.45 -47.88
CA ALA A 45 10.04 -22.48 -46.85
C ALA A 45 9.80 -21.04 -47.32
N SER A 46 9.21 -20.21 -46.47
CA SER A 46 9.54 -18.77 -46.42
C SER A 46 9.12 -18.18 -45.08
N ALA A 47 10.13 -17.83 -44.29
CA ALA A 47 10.00 -17.08 -43.06
C ALA A 47 9.62 -15.62 -43.40
N VAL A 48 8.59 -15.10 -42.75
CA VAL A 48 8.36 -13.65 -42.68
C VAL A 48 8.21 -13.27 -41.22
N ALA A 49 9.11 -12.39 -40.80
CA ALA A 49 9.27 -11.86 -39.48
C ALA A 49 8.02 -11.11 -39.00
N ALA A 50 7.58 -11.41 -37.77
CA ALA A 50 6.62 -10.61 -37.03
C ALA A 50 7.35 -9.46 -36.30
N PRO A 51 6.81 -8.23 -36.31
CA PRO A 51 7.42 -7.11 -35.61
C PRO A 51 7.18 -7.24 -34.10
N ALA A 52 8.27 -7.17 -33.33
CA ALA A 52 8.22 -7.06 -31.88
C ALA A 52 7.67 -5.68 -31.49
N VAL A 53 6.43 -5.63 -31.03
CA VAL A 53 5.90 -4.45 -30.34
C VAL A 53 6.28 -4.60 -28.87
N ALA A 54 7.26 -3.81 -28.46
CA ALA A 54 7.67 -3.67 -27.07
C ALA A 54 6.51 -3.07 -26.27
N ASP A 55 5.84 -3.89 -25.48
CA ASP A 55 4.85 -3.43 -24.51
C ASP A 55 5.59 -2.92 -23.26
N LYS A 56 5.57 -1.59 -23.08
CA LYS A 56 6.06 -0.92 -21.87
C LYS A 56 4.88 -0.69 -20.95
N THR A 57 4.57 -1.68 -20.13
CA THR A 57 3.78 -1.49 -18.91
C THR A 57 4.69 -1.68 -17.69
N PRO A 58 4.68 -0.76 -16.70
CA PRO A 58 5.45 -0.90 -15.47
C PRO A 58 4.93 -2.11 -14.66
N VAL A 59 5.64 -3.22 -14.74
CA VAL A 59 5.41 -4.39 -13.89
C VAL A 59 5.90 -4.07 -12.49
N GLU A 60 5.01 -4.25 -11.51
CA GLU A 60 5.35 -4.19 -10.09
C GLU A 60 6.42 -5.25 -9.78
N ALA A 61 7.61 -4.79 -9.37
CA ALA A 61 8.79 -5.63 -9.23
C ALA A 61 8.55 -6.81 -8.28
N THR A 62 8.74 -8.03 -8.78
CA THR A 62 8.68 -9.26 -7.99
C THR A 62 9.92 -9.36 -7.10
N PRO A 63 9.93 -10.14 -5.99
CA PRO A 63 11.08 -10.25 -5.09
C PRO A 63 12.40 -10.66 -5.78
N ALA A 64 12.32 -11.30 -6.96
CA ALA A 64 13.46 -11.71 -7.77
C ALA A 64 14.31 -10.56 -8.36
N ASP A 65 13.80 -9.32 -8.36
CA ASP A 65 14.51 -8.16 -8.94
C ASP A 65 15.28 -7.32 -7.91
N ARG A 66 15.21 -7.68 -6.62
CA ARG A 66 15.88 -6.93 -5.54
C ARG A 66 17.37 -7.28 -5.48
N LYS A 67 18.22 -6.26 -5.28
CA LYS A 67 19.68 -6.46 -5.24
C LYS A 67 20.11 -7.04 -3.89
N PRO A 68 21.17 -7.87 -3.82
CA PRO A 68 21.73 -8.21 -2.52
C PRO A 68 22.18 -6.94 -1.79
N VAL A 69 22.14 -6.97 -0.45
CA VAL A 69 22.73 -5.90 0.36
C VAL A 69 24.22 -5.77 -0.01
N PRO A 70 24.73 -4.54 -0.24
CA PRO A 70 26.14 -4.32 -0.53
C PRO A 70 27.05 -4.91 0.55
N ASP A 71 28.27 -5.29 0.18
CA ASP A 71 29.20 -5.93 1.11
C ASP A 71 29.58 -4.99 2.28
N PRO A 72 29.98 -5.53 3.44
CA PRO A 72 30.26 -4.74 4.62
C PRO A 72 31.36 -3.68 4.45
N ALA A 73 32.36 -3.91 3.59
CA ALA A 73 33.43 -2.95 3.37
C ALA A 73 32.91 -1.74 2.57
N ALA A 74 32.15 -1.98 1.50
CA ALA A 74 31.50 -0.93 0.74
C ALA A 74 30.51 -0.12 1.59
N LEU A 75 29.76 -0.76 2.49
CA LEU A 75 28.89 -0.08 3.44
C LEU A 75 29.68 0.77 4.45
N ALA A 76 30.79 0.27 4.98
CA ALA A 76 31.63 1.02 5.91
C ALA A 76 32.25 2.26 5.27
N ASP A 77 32.71 2.16 4.02
CA ASP A 77 33.29 3.29 3.31
C ASP A 77 32.22 4.31 2.90
N ALA A 78 31.03 3.86 2.47
CA ALA A 78 29.89 4.74 2.25
C ALA A 78 29.45 5.45 3.55
N GLN A 79 29.45 4.75 4.68
CA GLN A 79 29.13 5.32 5.99
C GLN A 79 30.14 6.41 6.38
N LYS A 80 31.45 6.14 6.26
CA LYS A 80 32.48 7.15 6.51
C LYS A 80 32.30 8.38 5.65
N LEU A 81 31.99 8.20 4.36
CA LEU A 81 31.79 9.32 3.44
C LEU A 81 30.57 10.15 3.84
N VAL A 82 29.44 9.50 4.16
CA VAL A 82 28.23 10.19 4.63
C VAL A 82 28.51 10.95 5.93
N ASP A 83 29.21 10.33 6.88
CA ASP A 83 29.57 10.97 8.15
C ASP A 83 30.54 12.14 7.95
N GLN A 84 31.47 12.06 7.00
CA GLN A 84 32.38 13.15 6.66
C GLN A 84 31.65 14.32 5.99
N VAL A 85 30.80 14.03 5.00
CA VAL A 85 30.11 15.05 4.20
C VAL A 85 29.02 15.75 5.00
N TYR A 86 28.27 15.02 5.84
CA TYR A 86 27.10 15.55 6.55
C TYR A 86 27.32 15.74 8.05
N LYS A 87 28.57 15.68 8.52
CA LYS A 87 28.93 15.85 9.95
C LYS A 87 28.28 17.08 10.58
N ASP A 88 28.42 18.22 9.93
CA ASP A 88 27.98 19.51 10.47
C ASP A 88 26.46 19.61 10.46
N GLU A 89 25.79 19.09 9.44
CA GLU A 89 24.33 19.02 9.36
C GLU A 89 23.75 18.09 10.43
N LEU A 90 24.39 16.93 10.64
CA LEU A 90 24.03 15.99 11.72
C LEU A 90 24.21 16.62 13.11
N ALA A 91 25.28 17.39 13.32
CA ALA A 91 25.53 18.09 14.58
C ALA A 91 24.58 19.30 14.79
N ALA A 92 24.19 19.96 13.70
CA ALA A 92 23.26 21.08 13.73
C ALA A 92 21.81 20.65 13.96
N ALA A 93 21.43 19.43 13.54
CA ALA A 93 20.08 18.89 13.67
C ALA A 93 19.72 18.50 15.12
N LYS A 94 19.45 19.51 15.95
CA LYS A 94 19.15 19.36 17.38
C LYS A 94 17.66 19.35 17.68
N THR A 95 16.84 19.99 16.85
CA THR A 95 15.38 20.02 17.00
C THR A 95 14.72 18.92 16.16
N PRO A 96 13.48 18.50 16.51
CA PRO A 96 12.72 17.58 15.67
C PRO A 96 12.62 18.06 14.22
N ASP A 97 12.28 19.33 13.99
CA ASP A 97 12.10 19.85 12.63
C ASP A 97 13.39 19.84 11.80
N GLN A 98 14.53 20.16 12.41
CA GLN A 98 15.83 20.07 11.73
C GLN A 98 16.16 18.61 11.36
N LYS A 99 15.88 17.66 12.26
CA LYS A 99 16.07 16.23 11.98
C LYS A 99 15.15 15.75 10.87
N LYS A 100 13.89 16.19 10.83
CA LYS A 100 12.95 15.86 9.73
C LYS A 100 13.47 16.34 8.38
N GLN A 101 13.92 17.59 8.31
CA GLN A 101 14.49 18.16 7.08
C GLN A 101 15.73 17.39 6.63
N LEU A 102 16.62 17.03 7.56
CA LEU A 102 17.82 16.26 7.25
C LEU A 102 17.48 14.84 6.77
N ALA A 103 16.52 14.17 7.42
CA ALA A 103 16.09 12.83 7.01
C ALA A 103 15.44 12.84 5.62
N ALA A 104 14.60 13.84 5.32
CA ALA A 104 14.02 14.01 3.99
C ALA A 104 15.11 14.23 2.92
N LYS A 105 16.12 15.04 3.23
CA LYS A 105 17.28 15.26 2.35
C LYS A 105 18.05 13.96 2.10
N PHE A 106 18.35 13.17 3.13
CA PHE A 106 19.02 11.87 2.95
C PHE A 106 18.21 10.90 2.09
N ARG A 107 16.90 10.82 2.31
CA ARG A 107 16.02 9.96 1.51
C ARG A 107 15.98 10.39 0.03
N GLN A 108 15.99 11.69 -0.24
CA GLN A 108 16.08 12.22 -1.61
C GLN A 108 17.42 11.88 -2.26
N LEU A 109 18.54 12.14 -1.58
CA LEU A 109 19.89 11.86 -2.09
C LEU A 109 20.13 10.37 -2.34
N ALA A 110 19.50 9.50 -1.56
CA ALA A 110 19.60 8.06 -1.74
C ALA A 110 19.07 7.59 -3.10
N ALA A 111 18.08 8.28 -3.68
CA ALA A 111 17.52 7.94 -4.99
C ALA A 111 18.58 8.03 -6.10
N GLU A 112 19.49 9.00 -6.01
CA GLU A 112 20.56 9.27 -7.00
C GLU A 112 21.88 8.53 -6.69
N SER A 113 21.95 7.88 -5.53
CA SER A 113 23.19 7.28 -5.03
C SER A 113 23.45 5.86 -5.56
N GLN A 114 24.74 5.51 -5.62
CA GLN A 114 25.21 4.14 -5.85
C GLN A 114 24.72 3.18 -4.73
N PRO A 115 24.66 1.86 -4.95
CA PRO A 115 24.02 0.92 -4.02
C PRO A 115 24.43 1.06 -2.55
N ALA A 116 25.73 1.11 -2.24
CA ALA A 116 26.19 1.27 -0.85
C ALA A 116 25.79 2.62 -0.24
N GLY A 117 25.94 3.72 -0.99
CA GLY A 117 25.51 5.06 -0.57
C GLY A 117 24.00 5.15 -0.38
N ARG A 118 23.21 4.55 -1.29
CA ARG A 118 21.74 4.47 -1.17
C ARG A 118 21.34 3.74 0.10
N TYR A 119 21.92 2.58 0.38
CA TYR A 119 21.62 1.82 1.59
C TYR A 119 21.89 2.65 2.85
N VAL A 120 23.09 3.22 2.95
CA VAL A 120 23.52 4.03 4.11
C VAL A 120 22.64 5.26 4.29
N LEU A 121 22.36 6.00 3.22
CA LEU A 121 21.53 7.21 3.29
C LEU A 121 20.09 6.89 3.71
N LEU A 122 19.50 5.80 3.20
CA LEU A 122 18.16 5.37 3.63
C LEU A 122 18.16 4.87 5.08
N ALA A 123 19.18 4.11 5.50
CA ALA A 123 19.33 3.68 6.89
C ALA A 123 19.44 4.89 7.83
N ARG A 124 20.21 5.91 7.43
CA ARG A 124 20.35 7.15 8.20
C ARG A 124 19.08 7.99 8.21
N ALA A 125 18.40 8.11 7.06
CA ALA A 125 17.11 8.78 6.96
C ALA A 125 16.07 8.15 7.89
N ARG A 126 16.01 6.80 7.91
CA ARG A 126 15.15 6.04 8.82
C ARG A 126 15.40 6.42 10.28
N GLU A 127 16.65 6.32 10.73
CA GLU A 127 17.00 6.60 12.13
C GLU A 127 16.71 8.05 12.54
N VAL A 128 17.18 9.01 11.73
CA VAL A 128 17.03 10.44 12.04
C VAL A 128 15.56 10.86 12.02
N ALA A 129 14.76 10.35 11.08
CA ALA A 129 13.32 10.59 11.04
C ALA A 129 12.60 9.95 12.24
N ALA A 130 12.93 8.70 12.59
CA ALA A 130 12.33 8.01 13.72
C ALA A 130 12.57 8.75 15.04
N ASP A 131 13.82 9.19 15.27
CA ASP A 131 14.20 9.97 16.45
C ASP A 131 13.54 11.38 16.47
N ALA A 132 13.07 11.88 15.32
CA ALA A 132 12.33 13.12 15.19
C ALA A 132 10.80 12.96 15.27
N GLY A 133 10.30 11.72 15.36
CA GLY A 133 8.87 11.41 15.32
C GLY A 133 8.24 11.53 13.94
N ASP A 134 9.03 11.56 12.88
CA ASP A 134 8.56 11.58 11.49
C ASP A 134 8.40 10.14 10.98
N ALA A 135 7.23 9.60 11.26
CA ALA A 135 6.87 8.25 10.86
C ALA A 135 6.87 8.09 9.33
N ASP A 136 6.39 9.09 8.59
CA ASP A 136 6.25 8.99 7.13
C ASP A 136 7.60 8.85 6.45
N THR A 137 8.56 9.71 6.80
CA THR A 137 9.93 9.62 6.25
C THR A 137 10.64 8.36 6.74
N SER A 138 10.50 8.01 8.02
CA SER A 138 11.17 6.84 8.59
C SER A 138 10.72 5.54 7.93
N LEU A 139 9.41 5.34 7.83
CA LEU A 139 8.80 4.13 7.27
C LEU A 139 8.88 4.12 5.74
N GLY A 140 8.85 5.30 5.11
CA GLY A 140 9.14 5.46 3.69
C GLY A 140 10.56 5.03 3.34
N ALA A 141 11.56 5.37 4.16
CA ALA A 141 12.93 4.93 3.96
C ALA A 141 13.09 3.40 4.09
N VAL A 142 12.35 2.75 4.99
CA VAL A 142 12.29 1.28 5.07
C VAL A 142 11.69 0.70 3.79
N ALA A 143 10.58 1.25 3.29
CA ALA A 143 9.97 0.78 2.05
C ALA A 143 10.89 0.94 0.83
N ASP A 144 11.70 2.00 0.78
CA ASP A 144 12.68 2.22 -0.30
C ASP A 144 13.87 1.27 -0.20
N LEU A 145 14.28 0.90 1.03
CA LEU A 145 15.25 -0.16 1.29
C LEU A 145 14.72 -1.51 0.82
N GLU A 146 13.50 -1.88 1.21
CA GLU A 146 12.83 -3.12 0.77
C GLU A 146 12.68 -3.20 -0.75
N ARG A 147 12.44 -2.06 -1.43
CA ARG A 147 12.34 -2.02 -2.89
C ARG A 147 13.70 -2.17 -3.57
N SER A 148 14.77 -1.69 -2.94
CA SER A 148 16.11 -1.65 -3.53
C SER A 148 16.92 -2.91 -3.25
N PHE A 149 16.72 -3.54 -2.09
CA PHE A 149 17.58 -4.60 -1.58
C PHE A 149 16.79 -5.80 -1.04
N ASP A 150 17.39 -6.98 -1.15
CA ASP A 150 16.93 -8.21 -0.51
C ASP A 150 17.36 -8.20 0.96
N LEU A 151 16.43 -7.82 1.85
CA LEU A 151 16.66 -7.66 3.29
C LEU A 151 15.40 -7.96 4.09
N ASP A 152 15.57 -8.20 5.38
CA ASP A 152 14.47 -8.30 6.33
C ASP A 152 13.90 -6.91 6.66
N GLY A 153 12.99 -6.43 5.82
CA GLY A 153 12.32 -5.16 6.04
C GLY A 153 11.39 -5.16 7.24
N GLY A 154 10.89 -6.33 7.67
CA GLY A 154 10.06 -6.45 8.87
C GLY A 154 10.83 -6.13 10.15
N ALA A 155 12.08 -6.60 10.26
CA ALA A 155 12.97 -6.24 11.36
C ALA A 155 13.31 -4.75 11.37
N MET A 156 13.58 -4.16 10.19
CA MET A 156 13.86 -2.74 10.05
C MET A 156 12.66 -1.85 10.40
N GLU A 157 11.46 -2.28 10.00
CA GLU A 157 10.20 -1.62 10.33
C GLU A 157 9.96 -1.63 11.84
N LEU A 158 10.20 -2.77 12.50
CA LEU A 158 10.05 -2.91 13.94
C LEU A 158 11.01 -1.99 14.71
N ASP A 159 12.29 -1.91 14.30
CA ASP A 159 13.26 -0.98 14.92
C ASP A 159 12.80 0.48 14.77
N ALA A 160 12.38 0.88 13.57
CA ALA A 160 11.86 2.22 13.30
C ALA A 160 10.65 2.55 14.20
N VAL A 161 9.72 1.61 14.34
CA VAL A 161 8.53 1.79 15.18
C VAL A 161 8.91 1.89 16.66
N VAL A 162 9.78 1.03 17.17
CA VAL A 162 10.26 1.10 18.57
C VAL A 162 10.90 2.45 18.87
N ARG A 163 11.67 3.01 17.92
CA ARG A 163 12.22 4.37 18.04
C ARG A 163 11.13 5.43 18.04
N LEU A 164 10.23 5.40 17.06
CA LEU A 164 9.10 6.32 16.93
C LEU A 164 8.24 6.36 18.20
N GLN A 165 8.01 5.22 18.85
CA GLN A 165 7.23 5.13 20.09
C GLN A 165 7.78 5.96 21.25
N ARG A 166 9.10 6.20 21.25
CA ARG A 166 9.76 7.00 22.28
C ARG A 166 9.42 8.48 22.16
N VAL A 167 8.99 8.95 20.99
CA VAL A 167 8.81 10.39 20.70
C VAL A 167 7.41 10.76 20.18
N LEU A 168 6.65 9.81 19.61
CA LEU A 168 5.27 10.03 19.17
C LEU A 168 4.37 10.38 20.36
N ARG A 169 3.63 11.49 20.26
CA ARG A 169 2.71 11.97 21.31
C ARG A 169 1.32 12.35 20.81
N SER A 170 1.17 12.75 19.54
CA SER A 170 -0.13 13.17 18.99
C SER A 170 -1.04 11.96 18.73
N PRO A 171 -2.34 12.05 19.04
CA PRO A 171 -3.30 11.01 18.70
C PRO A 171 -3.35 10.70 17.20
N GLU A 172 -3.21 11.71 16.34
CA GLU A 172 -3.23 11.57 14.88
C GLU A 172 -2.07 10.71 14.38
N SER A 173 -0.85 10.99 14.84
CA SER A 173 0.33 10.23 14.42
C SER A 173 0.33 8.82 14.99
N LEU A 174 -0.15 8.62 16.23
CA LEU A 174 -0.34 7.29 16.80
C LEU A 174 -1.36 6.46 15.99
N LYS A 175 -2.47 7.07 15.56
CA LYS A 175 -3.46 6.42 14.68
C LYS A 175 -2.86 6.08 13.31
N ALA A 176 -2.09 6.98 12.72
CA ALA A 176 -1.45 6.77 11.43
C ALA A 176 -0.48 5.57 11.48
N VAL A 177 0.41 5.53 12.48
CA VAL A 177 1.37 4.42 12.66
C VAL A 177 0.65 3.11 12.98
N THR A 178 -0.42 3.14 13.77
CA THR A 178 -1.24 1.94 14.05
C THR A 178 -1.82 1.35 12.76
N ARG A 179 -2.39 2.19 11.87
CA ARG A 179 -2.93 1.74 10.58
C ARG A 179 -1.85 1.24 9.63
N TYR A 180 -0.69 1.89 9.63
CA TYR A 180 0.46 1.43 8.87
C TYR A 180 0.90 0.03 9.30
N LEU A 181 1.09 -0.19 10.61
CA LEU A 181 1.47 -1.48 11.17
C LEU A 181 0.46 -2.59 10.88
N LEU A 182 -0.84 -2.28 10.95
CA LEU A 182 -1.90 -3.21 10.55
C LEU A 182 -1.72 -3.66 9.09
N GLY A 183 -1.53 -2.71 8.18
CA GLY A 183 -1.35 -3.01 6.77
C GLY A 183 -0.04 -3.76 6.47
N SER A 184 1.05 -3.45 7.18
CA SER A 184 2.31 -4.21 7.11
C SER A 184 2.16 -5.64 7.63
N ALA A 185 1.43 -5.83 8.74
CA ALA A 185 1.12 -7.16 9.26
C ALA A 185 0.30 -7.97 8.24
N ASN A 186 -0.65 -7.33 7.54
CA ASN A 186 -1.40 -7.95 6.45
C ASN A 186 -0.49 -8.39 5.29
N GLN A 187 0.44 -7.53 4.86
CA GLN A 187 1.41 -7.89 3.83
C GLN A 187 2.35 -9.02 4.27
N ALA A 188 2.75 -9.04 5.54
CA ALA A 188 3.55 -10.12 6.11
C ALA A 188 2.78 -11.46 6.10
N VAL A 189 1.47 -11.45 6.40
CA VAL A 189 0.61 -12.64 6.25
C VAL A 189 0.56 -13.11 4.81
N VAL A 190 0.42 -12.22 3.82
CA VAL A 190 0.41 -12.60 2.39
C VAL A 190 1.72 -13.29 2.00
N GLY A 191 2.86 -12.83 2.52
CA GLY A 191 4.17 -13.47 2.28
C GLY A 191 4.51 -14.64 3.20
N ASP A 192 3.57 -15.19 3.97
CA ASP A 192 3.78 -16.27 4.95
C ASP A 192 4.86 -15.96 6.02
N ARG A 193 5.15 -14.67 6.24
CA ARG A 193 6.09 -14.16 7.26
C ARG A 193 5.37 -13.98 8.59
N PHE A 194 4.84 -15.07 9.15
CA PHE A 194 3.96 -15.04 10.34
C PHE A 194 4.63 -14.46 11.58
N GLU A 195 5.93 -14.72 11.79
CA GLU A 195 6.67 -14.13 12.90
C GLU A 195 6.67 -12.59 12.84
N SER A 196 6.97 -12.02 11.65
CA SER A 196 6.95 -10.58 11.42
C SER A 196 5.52 -10.03 11.53
N ALA A 197 4.52 -10.71 10.97
CA ALA A 197 3.12 -10.32 11.07
C ALA A 197 2.67 -10.19 12.54
N ARG A 198 3.03 -11.16 13.38
CA ARG A 198 2.72 -11.17 14.82
C ARG A 198 3.41 -10.02 15.55
N LYS A 199 4.71 -9.82 15.32
CA LYS A 199 5.45 -8.71 15.95
C LYS A 199 4.85 -7.35 15.58
N LEU A 200 4.51 -7.14 14.30
CA LEU A 200 3.94 -5.89 13.81
C LEU A 200 2.53 -5.63 14.38
N ILE A 201 1.64 -6.63 14.37
CA ILE A 201 0.28 -6.44 14.90
C ILE A 201 0.27 -6.26 16.42
N ASP A 202 1.18 -6.90 17.15
CA ASP A 202 1.32 -6.69 18.61
C ASP A 202 1.72 -5.24 18.91
N GLN A 203 2.60 -4.62 18.09
CA GLN A 203 2.90 -3.19 18.21
C GLN A 203 1.69 -2.32 17.86
N ALA A 204 0.90 -2.67 16.84
CA ALA A 204 -0.33 -1.95 16.49
C ALA A 204 -1.33 -1.98 17.65
N VAL A 205 -1.48 -3.11 18.33
CA VAL A 205 -2.32 -3.25 19.54
C VAL A 205 -1.82 -2.29 20.63
N LEU A 206 -0.53 -2.29 20.93
CA LEU A 206 0.05 -1.39 21.94
C LEU A 206 -0.18 0.09 21.63
N LEU A 207 -0.08 0.51 20.36
CA LEU A 207 -0.31 1.90 19.97
C LEU A 207 -1.79 2.28 19.93
N SER A 208 -2.66 1.35 19.51
CA SER A 208 -4.10 1.56 19.51
C SER A 208 -4.65 1.83 20.92
N ALA A 209 -4.05 1.22 21.95
CA ALA A 209 -4.43 1.43 23.34
C ALA A 209 -4.10 2.84 23.86
N ARG A 210 -3.22 3.58 23.17
CA ARG A 210 -2.79 4.93 23.54
C ARG A 210 -3.64 6.03 22.89
N VAL A 211 -4.58 5.67 22.02
CA VAL A 211 -5.46 6.62 21.34
C VAL A 211 -6.91 6.40 21.73
N ASN A 212 -7.70 7.47 21.81
CA ASN A 212 -9.13 7.38 22.07
C ASN A 212 -9.89 6.98 20.79
N ASP A 213 -9.70 5.73 20.36
CA ASP A 213 -10.32 5.16 19.14
C ASP A 213 -10.66 3.68 19.35
N PRO A 214 -11.81 3.38 20.00
CA PRO A 214 -12.19 2.01 20.33
C PRO A 214 -12.45 1.14 19.09
N ALA A 215 -12.84 1.76 17.97
CA ALA A 215 -13.03 1.05 16.71
C ALA A 215 -11.69 0.54 16.16
N LEU A 216 -10.65 1.39 16.16
CA LEU A 216 -9.30 1.00 15.76
C LEU A 216 -8.71 -0.07 16.69
N ALA A 217 -8.88 0.08 18.01
CA ALA A 217 -8.41 -0.91 18.98
C ALA A 217 -9.08 -2.28 18.78
N LYS A 218 -10.40 -2.31 18.57
CA LYS A 218 -11.14 -3.54 18.26
C LYS A 218 -10.65 -4.18 16.96
N LEU A 219 -10.40 -3.37 15.93
CA LEU A 219 -9.95 -3.82 14.62
C LEU A 219 -8.57 -4.52 14.72
N VAL A 220 -7.57 -3.87 15.33
CA VAL A 220 -6.23 -4.47 15.42
C VAL A 220 -6.20 -5.68 16.36
N ALA A 221 -7.00 -5.69 17.43
CA ALA A 221 -7.12 -6.85 18.31
C ALA A 221 -7.78 -8.05 17.61
N ALA A 222 -8.83 -7.81 16.83
CA ALA A 222 -9.45 -8.85 16.00
C ALA A 222 -8.44 -9.42 15.01
N ARG A 223 -7.69 -8.53 14.32
CA ARG A 223 -6.69 -8.97 13.36
C ARG A 223 -5.53 -9.74 14.00
N ALA A 224 -5.08 -9.37 15.20
CA ALA A 224 -4.07 -10.12 15.94
C ALA A 224 -4.51 -11.56 16.23
N LYS A 225 -5.80 -11.77 16.53
CA LYS A 225 -6.38 -13.11 16.70
C LYS A 225 -6.39 -13.88 15.38
N GLU A 226 -6.81 -13.24 14.29
CA GLU A 226 -6.85 -13.88 12.97
C GLU A 226 -5.46 -14.31 12.49
N ILE A 227 -4.43 -13.48 12.71
CA ILE A 227 -3.06 -13.82 12.30
C ILE A 227 -2.61 -15.13 12.96
N ARG A 228 -2.91 -15.33 14.24
CA ARG A 228 -2.59 -16.58 14.96
C ARG A 228 -3.39 -17.77 14.42
N GLU A 229 -4.65 -17.55 14.06
CA GLU A 229 -5.49 -18.59 13.44
C GLU A 229 -4.97 -18.99 12.05
N ILE A 230 -4.56 -18.01 11.23
CA ILE A 230 -3.97 -18.24 9.90
C ILE A 230 -2.63 -18.97 10.01
N GLU A 231 -1.77 -18.58 10.96
CA GLU A 231 -0.48 -19.24 11.22
C GLU A 231 -0.69 -20.71 11.61
N ALA A 232 -1.63 -20.99 12.52
CA ALA A 232 -1.99 -22.36 12.89
C ALA A 232 -2.55 -23.17 11.70
N ALA A 233 -3.42 -22.55 10.89
CA ALA A 233 -3.97 -23.17 9.69
C ALA A 233 -2.88 -23.45 8.64
N PHE A 234 -1.90 -22.56 8.50
CA PHE A 234 -0.74 -22.77 7.61
C PHE A 234 0.08 -23.97 8.06
N ALA A 235 0.44 -24.01 9.35
CA ALA A 235 1.22 -25.12 9.90
C ALA A 235 0.52 -26.48 9.68
N ALA A 236 -0.80 -26.53 9.88
CA ALA A 236 -1.61 -27.73 9.64
C ALA A 236 -1.72 -28.09 8.15
N ALA A 237 -1.88 -27.10 7.26
CA ALA A 237 -2.06 -27.31 5.82
C ALA A 237 -0.75 -27.47 5.04
N LYS A 238 0.41 -27.16 5.64
CA LYS A 238 1.72 -27.20 4.99
C LYS A 238 1.99 -28.46 4.15
N PRO A 239 1.83 -29.71 4.67
CA PRO A 239 2.07 -30.91 3.86
C PRO A 239 1.13 -31.00 2.64
N ALA A 240 -0.13 -30.58 2.79
CA ALA A 240 -1.10 -30.56 1.72
C ALA A 240 -0.78 -29.48 0.66
N ILE A 241 -0.31 -28.31 1.10
CA ILE A 241 0.14 -27.22 0.21
C ILE A 241 1.35 -27.69 -0.62
N GLU A 242 2.30 -28.36 0.00
CA GLU A 242 3.48 -28.92 -0.68
C GLU A 242 3.10 -30.04 -1.67
N ALA A 243 2.15 -30.91 -1.31
CA ALA A 243 1.64 -31.95 -2.20
C ALA A 243 0.89 -31.35 -3.40
N ALA A 244 0.05 -30.33 -3.18
CA ALA A 244 -0.68 -29.62 -4.23
C ALA A 244 0.27 -28.93 -5.21
N ALA A 245 1.33 -28.28 -4.72
CA ALA A 245 2.35 -27.65 -5.56
C ALA A 245 3.08 -28.65 -6.49
N LYS A 246 3.18 -29.93 -6.06
CA LYS A 246 3.76 -31.03 -6.85
C LYS A 246 2.74 -31.77 -7.69
N GLN A 247 1.48 -31.31 -7.74
CA GLN A 247 0.36 -32.00 -8.40
C GLN A 247 0.18 -33.45 -7.91
N ALA A 248 0.50 -33.71 -6.64
CA ALA A 248 0.49 -35.02 -6.03
C ALA A 248 -0.49 -35.11 -4.84
N ALA A 249 -1.39 -34.13 -4.70
CA ALA A 249 -2.36 -34.09 -3.62
C ALA A 249 -3.51 -35.08 -3.87
N ASP A 250 -3.83 -35.90 -2.86
CA ASP A 250 -5.09 -36.64 -2.83
C ASP A 250 -6.31 -35.70 -2.60
N PRO A 251 -7.56 -36.18 -2.66
CA PRO A 251 -8.73 -35.32 -2.45
C PRO A 251 -8.79 -34.66 -1.06
N ALA A 252 -8.29 -35.32 -0.01
CA ALA A 252 -8.28 -34.75 1.35
C ALA A 252 -7.22 -33.64 1.47
N GLN A 253 -6.04 -33.85 0.89
CA GLN A 253 -4.98 -32.86 0.78
C GLN A 253 -5.40 -31.68 -0.10
N SER A 254 -6.07 -31.93 -1.22
CA SER A 254 -6.62 -30.86 -2.07
C SER A 254 -7.63 -30.01 -1.32
N LEU A 255 -8.53 -30.64 -0.55
CA LEU A 255 -9.46 -29.91 0.33
C LEU A 255 -8.72 -29.08 1.38
N ALA A 256 -7.71 -29.64 2.07
CA ALA A 256 -6.94 -28.93 3.09
C ALA A 256 -6.17 -27.72 2.52
N ALA A 257 -5.48 -27.91 1.40
CA ALA A 257 -4.75 -26.85 0.71
C ALA A 257 -5.70 -25.77 0.15
N GLY A 258 -6.82 -26.19 -0.46
CA GLY A 258 -7.84 -25.29 -0.98
C GLY A 258 -8.51 -24.45 0.10
N ARG A 259 -8.85 -25.05 1.25
CA ARG A 259 -9.40 -24.32 2.41
C ARG A 259 -8.41 -23.29 2.92
N TYR A 260 -7.14 -23.66 3.06
CA TYR A 260 -6.11 -22.71 3.47
C TYR A 260 -6.02 -21.51 2.51
N ARG A 261 -5.88 -21.78 1.21
CA ARG A 261 -5.74 -20.74 0.18
C ARG A 261 -6.98 -19.83 0.10
N ALA A 262 -8.17 -20.40 -0.09
CA ALA A 262 -9.38 -19.59 -0.23
C ALA A 262 -9.83 -18.96 1.10
N LEU A 263 -9.92 -19.77 2.17
CA LEU A 263 -10.63 -19.37 3.38
C LEU A 263 -9.72 -18.78 4.47
N TYR A 264 -8.40 -19.03 4.44
CA TYR A 264 -7.46 -18.43 5.41
C TYR A 264 -6.57 -17.35 4.81
N LYS A 265 -6.25 -17.45 3.51
CA LYS A 265 -5.47 -16.43 2.80
C LYS A 265 -6.31 -15.46 1.99
N GLY A 266 -7.58 -15.80 1.70
CA GLY A 266 -8.43 -15.02 0.80
C GLY A 266 -8.04 -15.17 -0.67
N GLU A 267 -7.16 -16.12 -1.00
CA GLU A 267 -6.65 -16.38 -2.36
C GLU A 267 -7.61 -17.32 -3.12
N PHE A 268 -8.86 -16.89 -3.32
CA PHE A 268 -9.88 -17.69 -3.99
C PHE A 268 -9.44 -18.23 -5.35
N PRO A 269 -8.80 -17.46 -6.26
CA PRO A 269 -8.34 -17.99 -7.54
C PRO A 269 -7.41 -19.21 -7.43
N ALA A 270 -6.53 -19.24 -6.41
CA ALA A 270 -5.64 -20.36 -6.17
C ALA A 270 -6.30 -21.49 -5.37
N GLY A 271 -7.28 -21.16 -4.52
CA GLY A 271 -7.98 -22.13 -3.67
C GLY A 271 -9.12 -22.88 -4.37
N LEU A 272 -9.85 -22.24 -5.28
CA LEU A 272 -11.02 -22.81 -5.95
C LEU A 272 -10.71 -24.13 -6.68
N PRO A 273 -9.63 -24.25 -7.51
CA PRO A 273 -9.32 -25.51 -8.18
C PRO A 273 -9.05 -26.65 -7.18
N LEU A 274 -8.42 -26.34 -6.05
CA LEU A 274 -8.10 -27.30 -4.99
C LEU A 274 -9.35 -27.73 -4.20
N LEU A 275 -10.26 -26.78 -3.92
CA LEU A 275 -11.55 -27.07 -3.32
C LEU A 275 -12.41 -27.95 -4.24
N ALA A 276 -12.43 -27.67 -5.55
CA ALA A 276 -13.14 -28.47 -6.54
C ALA A 276 -12.57 -29.89 -6.69
N ALA A 277 -11.25 -30.05 -6.54
CA ALA A 277 -10.58 -31.35 -6.48
C ALA A 277 -10.69 -32.05 -5.11
N GLY A 278 -11.30 -31.38 -4.12
CA GLY A 278 -11.41 -31.86 -2.76
C GLY A 278 -12.31 -33.08 -2.57
N ALA A 279 -12.27 -33.62 -1.36
CA ALA A 279 -13.26 -34.59 -0.88
C ALA A 279 -14.69 -34.00 -0.91
N ASP A 280 -15.71 -34.87 -0.92
CA ASP A 280 -17.13 -34.50 -1.06
C ASP A 280 -17.62 -33.64 0.12
N ASP A 281 -17.64 -32.32 -0.08
CA ASP A 281 -17.90 -31.26 0.92
C ASP A 281 -18.68 -30.12 0.23
N PRO A 282 -19.59 -29.40 0.92
CA PRO A 282 -20.29 -28.24 0.34
C PRO A 282 -19.38 -27.20 -0.32
N LEU A 283 -18.12 -27.07 0.12
CA LEU A 283 -17.13 -26.22 -0.51
C LEU A 283 -16.77 -26.65 -1.94
N LYS A 284 -16.70 -27.95 -2.20
CA LYS A 284 -16.44 -28.50 -3.54
C LYS A 284 -17.53 -28.06 -4.51
N ASP A 285 -18.80 -28.22 -4.12
CA ASP A 285 -19.94 -27.86 -4.96
C ASP A 285 -19.94 -26.38 -5.35
N VAL A 286 -19.69 -25.50 -4.37
CA VAL A 286 -19.64 -24.05 -4.63
C VAL A 286 -18.42 -23.69 -5.48
N ALA A 287 -17.26 -24.31 -5.23
CA ALA A 287 -16.05 -24.08 -6.01
C ALA A 287 -16.21 -24.52 -7.48
N VAL A 288 -16.81 -25.69 -7.73
CA VAL A 288 -17.12 -26.18 -9.08
C VAL A 288 -18.06 -25.23 -9.80
N LYS A 289 -19.11 -24.74 -9.11
CA LYS A 289 -20.06 -23.77 -9.69
C LYS A 289 -19.39 -22.45 -10.06
N GLU A 290 -18.52 -21.92 -9.20
CA GLU A 290 -17.80 -20.68 -9.50
C GLU A 290 -16.81 -20.85 -10.67
N LEU A 291 -16.06 -21.97 -10.70
CA LEU A 291 -15.10 -22.27 -11.76
C LEU A 291 -15.74 -22.51 -13.13
N ALA A 292 -17.01 -22.91 -13.18
CA ALA A 292 -17.76 -23.01 -14.43
C ALA A 292 -17.99 -21.65 -15.11
N GLY A 293 -17.72 -20.55 -14.40
CA GLY A 293 -17.90 -19.19 -14.86
C GLY A 293 -19.16 -18.55 -14.27
N VAL A 294 -19.01 -17.33 -13.77
CA VAL A 294 -20.10 -16.54 -13.20
C VAL A 294 -20.27 -15.29 -14.07
N SER A 295 -21.43 -15.16 -14.71
CA SER A 295 -21.74 -14.06 -15.63
C SER A 295 -23.17 -13.56 -15.48
N GLY A 296 -23.35 -12.25 -15.43
CA GLY A 296 -24.67 -11.65 -15.22
C GLY A 296 -25.09 -11.62 -13.75
N ALA A 297 -26.01 -10.71 -13.44
CA ALA A 297 -26.34 -10.33 -12.07
C ALA A 297 -26.99 -11.48 -11.29
N GLU A 298 -27.82 -12.29 -11.94
CA GLU A 298 -28.51 -13.41 -11.31
C GLU A 298 -27.54 -14.54 -10.94
N GLN A 299 -26.55 -14.83 -11.79
CA GLN A 299 -25.51 -15.82 -11.48
C GLN A 299 -24.59 -15.32 -10.37
N GLN A 300 -24.24 -14.02 -10.39
CA GLN A 300 -23.48 -13.37 -9.32
C GLN A 300 -24.22 -13.43 -7.97
N ASP A 301 -25.53 -13.13 -7.94
CA ASP A 301 -26.34 -13.24 -6.71
C ASP A 301 -26.44 -14.70 -6.23
N ALA A 302 -26.59 -15.65 -7.15
CA ALA A 302 -26.67 -17.07 -6.81
C ALA A 302 -25.35 -17.62 -6.24
N ILE A 303 -24.20 -17.25 -6.80
CA ILE A 303 -22.90 -17.66 -6.25
C ILE A 303 -22.62 -16.96 -4.93
N ALA A 304 -23.06 -15.70 -4.77
CA ALA A 304 -22.98 -14.98 -3.50
C ALA A 304 -23.78 -15.68 -2.40
N ASP A 305 -25.04 -16.06 -2.69
CA ASP A 305 -25.89 -16.84 -1.78
C ASP A 305 -25.25 -18.19 -1.41
N ALA A 306 -24.63 -18.87 -2.38
CA ALA A 306 -23.96 -20.14 -2.16
C ALA A 306 -22.75 -19.99 -1.20
N TRP A 307 -21.89 -19.00 -1.42
CA TRP A 307 -20.78 -18.70 -0.51
C TRP A 307 -21.25 -18.22 0.86
N TYR A 308 -22.30 -17.42 0.90
CA TYR A 308 -22.91 -16.97 2.15
C TYR A 308 -23.43 -18.16 2.96
N GLY A 309 -24.15 -19.09 2.33
CA GLY A 309 -24.67 -20.31 2.98
C GLY A 309 -23.57 -21.26 3.46
N VAL A 310 -22.44 -21.36 2.75
CA VAL A 310 -21.25 -22.05 3.25
C VAL A 310 -20.68 -21.33 4.47
N ALA A 311 -20.55 -19.99 4.40
CA ALA A 311 -19.99 -19.18 5.48
C ALA A 311 -20.78 -19.27 6.79
N GLU A 312 -22.10 -19.51 6.74
CA GLU A 312 -22.92 -19.73 7.93
C GLU A 312 -22.49 -20.94 8.76
N LYS A 313 -21.88 -21.95 8.12
CA LYS A 313 -21.38 -23.16 8.76
C LYS A 313 -19.91 -23.06 9.21
N LEU A 314 -19.22 -22.01 8.80
CA LEU A 314 -17.83 -21.76 9.14
C LEU A 314 -17.71 -20.91 10.40
N THR A 315 -16.50 -20.84 10.96
CA THR A 315 -16.16 -19.98 12.09
C THR A 315 -14.83 -19.28 11.83
N GLY A 316 -14.50 -18.29 12.67
CA GLY A 316 -13.20 -17.61 12.63
C GLY A 316 -12.89 -16.95 11.29
N VAL A 317 -11.63 -17.04 10.88
CA VAL A 317 -11.11 -16.46 9.64
C VAL A 317 -11.78 -17.06 8.41
N ALA A 318 -12.04 -18.37 8.43
CA ALA A 318 -12.65 -19.08 7.32
C ALA A 318 -14.05 -18.52 6.99
N LYS A 319 -14.85 -18.21 8.02
CA LYS A 319 -16.14 -17.54 7.85
C LYS A 319 -15.97 -16.14 7.26
N ASN A 320 -15.02 -15.36 7.80
CA ASN A 320 -14.84 -13.96 7.40
C ASN A 320 -14.45 -13.83 5.93
N HIS A 321 -13.52 -14.64 5.44
CA HIS A 321 -13.15 -14.62 4.03
C HIS A 321 -14.26 -15.15 3.10
N ALA A 322 -15.01 -16.18 3.51
CA ALA A 322 -16.18 -16.62 2.73
C ALA A 322 -17.26 -15.54 2.63
N LEU A 323 -17.53 -14.81 3.72
CA LEU A 323 -18.46 -13.68 3.70
C LEU A 323 -17.96 -12.52 2.83
N LEU A 324 -16.66 -12.22 2.86
CA LEU A 324 -16.07 -11.19 2.01
C LEU A 324 -16.14 -11.53 0.53
N HIS A 325 -15.88 -12.80 0.19
CA HIS A 325 -16.01 -13.28 -1.19
C HIS A 325 -17.45 -13.21 -1.69
N ALA A 326 -18.41 -13.66 -0.87
CA ALA A 326 -19.84 -13.50 -1.15
C ALA A 326 -20.24 -12.02 -1.32
N ALA A 327 -19.74 -11.14 -0.44
CA ALA A 327 -20.00 -9.70 -0.49
C ALA A 327 -19.48 -9.05 -1.79
N GLY A 328 -18.34 -9.50 -2.31
CA GLY A 328 -17.82 -9.08 -3.61
C GLY A 328 -18.81 -9.35 -4.74
N PHE A 329 -19.37 -10.56 -4.80
CA PHE A 329 -20.39 -10.90 -5.79
C PHE A 329 -21.70 -10.16 -5.58
N TYR A 330 -22.18 -9.99 -4.34
CA TYR A 330 -23.37 -9.17 -4.08
C TYR A 330 -23.18 -7.72 -4.52
N ALA A 331 -22.00 -7.13 -4.29
CA ALA A 331 -21.68 -5.78 -4.70
C ALA A 331 -21.66 -5.63 -6.24
N GLN A 332 -21.18 -6.65 -6.96
CA GLN A 332 -21.19 -6.69 -8.43
C GLN A 332 -22.60 -6.86 -9.01
N ALA A 333 -23.44 -7.70 -8.38
CA ALA A 333 -24.79 -7.98 -8.85
C ALA A 333 -25.76 -6.81 -8.59
N ALA A 334 -25.65 -6.17 -7.42
CA ALA A 334 -26.63 -5.20 -6.92
C ALA A 334 -27.05 -4.08 -7.91
N PRO A 335 -26.16 -3.47 -8.72
CA PRO A 335 -26.54 -2.42 -9.67
C PRO A 335 -27.48 -2.90 -10.78
N SER A 336 -27.47 -4.20 -11.08
CA SER A 336 -28.24 -4.82 -12.18
C SER A 336 -29.40 -5.68 -11.69
N LEU A 337 -29.56 -5.86 -10.36
CA LEU A 337 -30.72 -6.47 -9.75
C LEU A 337 -31.83 -5.45 -9.47
N ALA A 338 -33.06 -5.92 -9.26
CA ALA A 338 -34.21 -5.10 -8.89
C ALA A 338 -34.92 -5.61 -7.62
N GLY A 339 -35.73 -4.74 -7.02
CA GLY A 339 -36.62 -5.09 -5.92
C GLY A 339 -35.90 -5.67 -4.70
N LEU A 340 -36.46 -6.75 -4.14
CA LEU A 340 -35.95 -7.38 -2.91
C LEU A 340 -34.57 -8.02 -3.08
N GLN A 341 -34.22 -8.51 -4.28
CA GLN A 341 -32.90 -9.08 -4.55
C GLN A 341 -31.81 -8.00 -4.49
N GLN A 342 -32.04 -6.84 -5.09
CA GLN A 342 -31.15 -5.70 -4.96
C GLN A 342 -31.00 -5.26 -3.50
N ALA A 343 -32.11 -5.16 -2.76
CA ALA A 343 -32.08 -4.77 -1.36
C ALA A 343 -31.28 -5.76 -0.49
N LYS A 344 -31.43 -7.08 -0.73
CA LYS A 344 -30.64 -8.14 -0.09
C LYS A 344 -29.15 -7.98 -0.40
N ALA A 345 -28.80 -7.88 -1.69
CA ALA A 345 -27.41 -7.79 -2.13
C ALA A 345 -26.69 -6.56 -1.52
N VAL A 346 -27.33 -5.38 -1.56
CA VAL A 346 -26.78 -4.16 -0.94
C VAL A 346 -26.59 -4.33 0.57
N LYS A 347 -27.56 -4.94 1.26
CA LYS A 347 -27.47 -5.18 2.70
C LYS A 347 -26.30 -6.12 3.03
N ARG A 348 -26.17 -7.24 2.32
CA ARG A 348 -25.10 -8.23 2.55
C ARG A 348 -23.72 -7.68 2.24
N ALA A 349 -23.57 -6.92 1.16
CA ALA A 349 -22.31 -6.24 0.85
C ALA A 349 -21.92 -5.26 1.97
N LYS A 350 -22.88 -4.49 2.48
CA LYS A 350 -22.65 -3.53 3.57
C LYS A 350 -22.28 -4.19 4.90
N GLU A 351 -22.88 -5.34 5.22
CA GLU A 351 -22.55 -6.12 6.43
C GLU A 351 -21.08 -6.57 6.48
N ALA A 352 -20.43 -6.71 5.31
CA ALA A 352 -19.03 -7.10 5.20
C ALA A 352 -18.02 -5.92 5.25
N GLU A 353 -18.46 -4.66 5.14
CA GLU A 353 -17.56 -3.48 5.17
C GLU A 353 -16.65 -3.43 6.41
N PRO A 354 -17.13 -3.71 7.65
CA PRO A 354 -16.25 -3.73 8.82
C PRO A 354 -15.23 -4.86 8.78
N LEU A 355 -15.54 -5.98 8.12
CA LEU A 355 -14.59 -7.08 7.91
C LEU A 355 -13.52 -6.67 6.92
N ALA A 356 -13.91 -6.05 5.80
CA ALA A 356 -12.98 -5.59 4.77
C ALA A 356 -11.93 -4.62 5.33
N ALA A 357 -12.33 -3.75 6.27
CA ALA A 357 -11.43 -2.84 6.96
C ALA A 357 -10.26 -3.53 7.70
N MET A 358 -10.39 -4.80 8.10
CA MET A 358 -9.34 -5.57 8.76
C MET A 358 -8.22 -6.02 7.81
N TYR A 359 -8.54 -6.21 6.53
CA TYR A 359 -7.65 -6.78 5.51
C TYR A 359 -7.03 -5.71 4.60
N VAL A 360 -7.27 -4.43 4.88
CA VAL A 360 -6.69 -3.32 4.11
C VAL A 360 -5.16 -3.44 4.12
N GLY A 361 -4.56 -3.31 2.93
CA GLY A 361 -3.12 -3.34 2.77
C GLY A 361 -2.43 -2.15 3.44
N ARG A 362 -1.09 -2.17 3.45
CA ARG A 362 -0.29 -1.02 3.88
C ARG A 362 -0.74 0.21 3.08
N PRO A 363 -1.19 1.30 3.73
CA PRO A 363 -1.46 2.53 3.00
C PRO A 363 -0.18 2.94 2.27
N ALA A 364 -0.30 3.39 1.03
CA ALA A 364 0.83 4.01 0.36
C ALA A 364 1.35 5.12 1.29
N SER A 365 2.64 5.06 1.64
CA SER A 365 3.29 6.17 2.34
C SER A 365 2.90 7.45 1.61
N ALA A 366 2.45 8.48 2.33
CA ALA A 366 1.96 9.74 1.78
C ALA A 366 3.06 10.58 1.08
N GLY A 367 4.01 9.94 0.42
CA GLY A 367 5.10 10.51 -0.37
C GLY A 367 4.92 10.32 -1.88
N GLY A 368 3.71 10.06 -2.36
CA GLY A 368 3.36 10.21 -3.77
C GLY A 368 2.61 11.52 -3.98
N THR A 369 3.30 12.66 -4.00
CA THR A 369 2.74 13.82 -4.70
C THR A 369 2.59 13.40 -6.17
N PRO A 370 1.39 13.45 -6.79
CA PRO A 370 1.29 13.28 -8.22
C PRO A 370 2.12 14.40 -8.85
N ALA A 371 3.18 14.03 -9.56
CA ALA A 371 3.85 14.94 -10.47
C ALA A 371 2.79 15.45 -11.45
N GLY A 372 2.37 16.70 -11.30
CA GLY A 372 1.27 17.24 -12.09
C GLY A 372 0.54 18.43 -11.47
N THR A 373 1.27 19.48 -11.11
CA THR A 373 0.71 20.83 -11.22
C THR A 373 1.81 21.68 -11.85
N PRO A 374 1.62 22.24 -13.06
CA PRO A 374 2.65 23.04 -13.70
C PRO A 374 2.87 24.28 -12.82
N ALA A 375 4.10 24.40 -12.30
CA ALA A 375 4.55 25.61 -11.66
C ALA A 375 4.36 26.77 -12.64
N VAL A 376 3.60 27.78 -12.22
CA VAL A 376 3.53 29.07 -12.90
C VAL A 376 4.95 29.63 -12.93
N ALA A 377 5.52 29.70 -14.13
CA ALA A 377 6.84 30.24 -14.37
C ALA A 377 6.86 31.73 -13.98
N VAL A 378 7.52 32.05 -12.86
CA VAL A 378 7.95 33.42 -12.58
C VAL A 378 9.21 33.67 -13.42
N LYS A 379 9.08 34.53 -14.43
CA LYS A 379 10.15 34.93 -15.34
C LYS A 379 11.24 35.70 -14.57
N PRO A 380 12.54 35.36 -14.70
CA PRO A 380 13.63 36.15 -14.12
C PRO A 380 13.82 37.49 -14.87
N PRO A 381 14.37 38.53 -14.21
CA PRO A 381 14.54 39.84 -14.81
C PRO A 381 15.56 39.82 -15.95
N ASP A 382 15.20 40.52 -17.01
CA ASP A 382 15.93 40.67 -18.26
C ASP A 382 17.19 41.52 -18.04
N VAL A 383 18.37 40.93 -18.22
CA VAL A 383 19.64 41.64 -18.35
C VAL A 383 20.06 41.55 -19.81
N THR A 384 19.65 42.53 -20.59
CA THR A 384 20.19 42.73 -21.93
C THR A 384 21.16 43.92 -21.88
N SER A 385 22.45 43.59 -22.02
CA SER A 385 23.53 44.55 -22.32
C SER A 385 23.40 45.04 -23.75
N GLN A 386 23.66 46.32 -24.03
CA GLN A 386 24.39 46.92 -25.17
C GLN A 386 24.19 48.48 -25.13
N PRO A 387 24.99 49.30 -25.82
CA PRO A 387 26.39 49.65 -25.57
C PRO A 387 26.58 51.15 -25.25
N VAL A 388 27.79 51.52 -24.82
CA VAL A 388 28.21 52.87 -24.38
C VAL A 388 28.39 53.85 -25.55
N LYS A 389 28.02 55.15 -25.37
CA LYS A 389 28.81 56.33 -25.83
C LYS A 389 28.43 57.62 -25.03
N PRO A 390 29.32 58.64 -24.95
CA PRO A 390 29.46 59.50 -23.78
C PRO A 390 29.10 60.98 -24.03
N THR A 391 28.70 61.73 -22.98
CA THR A 391 28.79 63.22 -22.95
C THR A 391 28.65 63.79 -21.52
N THR A 392 29.77 64.33 -21.02
CA THR A 392 30.03 65.54 -20.18
C THR A 392 29.16 66.00 -18.98
N PRO A 393 29.79 66.66 -17.97
CA PRO A 393 29.16 67.02 -16.70
C PRO A 393 28.64 68.48 -16.65
N GLY A 394 27.60 68.73 -15.86
CA GLY A 394 27.00 70.07 -15.67
C GLY A 394 26.50 70.31 -14.25
N THR A 395 27.18 71.24 -13.59
CA THR A 395 27.04 71.85 -12.24
C THR A 395 25.66 72.48 -11.94
N THR A 396 25.45 72.79 -10.64
CA THR A 396 24.50 73.74 -9.99
C THR A 396 23.13 73.16 -9.63
N ASP A 397 22.46 73.45 -8.51
CA ASP A 397 22.64 74.43 -7.43
C ASP A 397 21.84 73.97 -6.17
N ASN A 398 22.21 74.48 -4.99
CA ASN A 398 21.43 74.46 -3.73
C ASN A 398 20.59 75.80 -3.71
N PRO A 399 19.92 76.33 -2.65
CA PRO A 399 19.48 75.81 -1.35
C PRO A 399 18.09 76.31 -0.83
N ARG A 400 17.82 75.98 0.45
CA ARG A 400 16.95 76.66 1.48
C ARG A 400 15.47 76.21 1.55
N ARG A 401 14.82 76.04 2.73
CA ARG A 401 15.00 76.64 4.08
C ARG A 401 14.17 75.87 5.15
N ARG A 402 14.74 75.74 6.37
CA ARG A 402 14.21 76.04 7.75
C ARG A 402 12.81 75.51 8.15
N THR A 403 12.47 75.04 9.37
CA THR A 403 12.96 75.21 10.77
C THR A 403 12.09 74.27 11.65
N SER A 404 12.65 73.44 12.57
CA SER A 404 12.68 73.61 14.05
C SER A 404 11.29 73.45 14.75
N ILE A 405 10.99 72.54 15.71
CA ILE A 405 11.45 72.45 17.12
C ILE A 405 10.69 71.29 17.84
N PHE A 406 11.37 70.61 18.78
CA PHE A 406 10.97 69.56 19.77
C PHE A 406 10.15 70.16 20.97
N PRO A 407 9.85 69.50 22.13
CA PRO A 407 9.21 68.20 22.44
C PRO A 407 8.27 68.16 23.70
N ALA A 408 7.86 66.93 24.08
CA ALA A 408 7.76 66.35 25.45
C ALA A 408 6.46 66.39 26.30
N SER A 409 6.14 65.17 26.79
CA SER A 409 5.67 64.76 28.14
C SER A 409 4.28 65.16 28.66
N SER A 410 3.47 64.16 29.06
CA SER A 410 3.11 63.97 30.49
C SER A 410 2.28 62.71 30.75
N SER A 411 2.57 62.13 31.91
CA SER A 411 1.96 61.04 32.67
C SER A 411 0.51 61.26 33.14
N ALA A 412 -0.18 60.17 33.52
CA ALA A 412 -0.76 59.92 34.86
C ALA A 412 -1.96 58.94 34.79
N SER A 413 -1.87 57.75 35.44
CA SER A 413 -2.65 57.30 36.62
C SER A 413 -4.18 57.21 36.45
N GLY A 414 -4.95 56.22 36.92
CA GLY A 414 -4.79 55.16 37.92
C GLY A 414 -6.14 54.40 38.02
N ARG A 415 -6.11 53.08 38.23
CA ARG A 415 -6.53 52.35 39.44
C ARG A 415 -8.02 51.91 39.55
N ARG A 416 -8.14 50.57 39.55
CA ARG A 416 -8.87 49.66 40.48
C ARG A 416 -10.41 49.51 40.45
N ARG A 417 -10.78 48.25 40.19
CA ARG A 417 -11.67 47.32 40.93
C ARG A 417 -13.14 47.71 41.17
N ARG A 418 -14.05 46.82 40.76
CA ARG A 418 -14.89 46.06 41.71
C ARG A 418 -15.45 44.78 41.09
N SER A 419 -15.36 43.73 41.89
CA SER A 419 -16.09 42.47 41.82
C SER A 419 -17.47 42.63 42.48
N GLY A 420 -18.46 41.92 41.95
CA GLY A 420 -19.82 41.79 42.44
C GLY A 420 -20.61 41.02 41.41
#